data_AF-A0A3B0A7N1-F1
#
_entry.id   AF-A0A3B0A7N1-F1
#
_cell.length_a   1.000
_cell.length_b   1.000
_cell.length_c   1.000
_cell.angle_alpha   90.00
_cell.angle_beta   90.00
_cell.angle_gamma   90.00
#
_symmetry.space_group_name_H-M   'P 1'
#
loop_
_entity.id
_entity.type
_entity.pdbx_description
1 polymer ?
#
loop_
_entity_poly.entity_id
_entity_poly.type
_entity_poly.pdbx_seq_one_letter_code
_entity_poly.pdbx_strand_id
1 'polypeptide(L)'
;MATLPDLVELVRAPAALSVPGDVVAGAAAAGALDRRTPALAGASVLLYWAGMAANDWADRRLDAVERPERPIPSGRVSPGAAVGLAAGLTAAGLTVAAAAGGRRAAAVAVPLAAAVWGYDLRAKNTAAGPAVMAACRGLDVLLGASGGRLTRALPAALTVAAHTWTVTALSRREVTGTDPALPLGTLAGTAVVAASAATVARVPGRAAFRRRASTAPAPAGRRGRPATSGPDDAPASRWATLAALVPAGLAAWYAVGYGAAQARVVAEPSAGRVRAAVGAGITGLPALQGALTARGGARLLGLAVAAAAPLGRRLARKVSPT
;
A
#
# COMPACT_ATOMS: atom_id res chain seq x y z
N MET A 1 29.51 20.12 2.27
CA MET A 1 28.30 19.91 3.12
C MET A 1 27.20 19.41 2.21
N ALA A 2 26.39 18.45 2.64
CA ALA A 2 25.29 17.92 1.83
C ALA A 2 24.24 19.01 1.58
N THR A 3 23.78 19.14 0.34
CA THR A 3 22.73 20.10 -0.03
C THR A 3 21.34 19.47 0.09
N LEU A 4 20.28 20.28 0.14
CA LEU A 4 18.90 19.77 0.15
C LEU A 4 18.59 18.88 -1.07
N PRO A 5 18.99 19.23 -2.31
CA PRO A 5 18.88 18.33 -3.46
C PRO A 5 19.52 16.96 -3.24
N ASP A 6 20.72 16.91 -2.64
CA ASP A 6 21.42 15.65 -2.38
C ASP A 6 20.63 14.75 -1.41
N LEU A 7 20.02 15.36 -0.38
CA LEU A 7 19.18 14.64 0.58
C LEU A 7 17.87 14.16 -0.06
N VAL A 8 17.26 14.96 -0.93
CA VAL A 8 16.05 14.58 -1.70
C VAL A 8 16.32 13.40 -2.63
N GLU A 9 17.48 13.39 -3.29
CA GLU A 9 17.95 12.28 -4.12
C GLU A 9 18.20 11.03 -3.28
N LEU A 10 18.91 11.16 -2.16
CA LEU A 10 19.25 10.06 -1.25
C LEU A 10 18.00 9.32 -0.75
N VAL A 11 16.97 10.05 -0.31
CA VAL A 11 15.72 9.45 0.19
C VAL A 11 14.72 9.09 -0.93
N ARG A 12 15.09 9.33 -2.19
CA ARG A 12 14.22 9.19 -3.37
C ARG A 12 12.85 9.82 -3.13
N ALA A 13 12.83 11.09 -2.70
CA ALA A 13 11.65 11.70 -2.08
C ALA A 13 10.32 11.51 -2.85
N PRO A 14 10.27 11.62 -4.19
CA PRO A 14 9.03 11.42 -4.94
C PRO A 14 8.43 10.00 -4.83
N ALA A 15 9.25 8.98 -4.58
CA ALA A 15 8.78 7.60 -4.50
C ALA A 15 7.92 7.34 -3.25
N ALA A 16 8.05 8.19 -2.22
CA ALA A 16 7.22 8.15 -1.02
C ALA A 16 5.74 8.46 -1.30
N LEU A 17 5.38 9.03 -2.46
CA LEU A 17 3.97 9.23 -2.82
C LEU A 17 3.18 7.92 -2.93
N SER A 18 3.86 6.77 -2.99
CA SER A 18 3.24 5.45 -3.02
C SER A 18 2.86 4.90 -1.64
N VAL A 19 3.38 5.44 -0.54
CA VAL A 19 3.16 4.86 0.80
C VAL A 19 1.93 5.36 1.55
N PRO A 20 1.49 6.63 1.46
CA PRO A 20 0.28 7.10 2.14
C PRO A 20 -0.98 6.29 1.82
N GLY A 21 -1.07 5.73 0.61
CA GLY A 21 -2.19 4.89 0.20
C GLY A 21 -2.36 3.61 1.02
N ASP A 22 -1.29 3.06 1.59
CA ASP A 22 -1.35 1.88 2.46
C ASP A 22 -2.03 2.23 3.78
N VAL A 23 -1.59 3.32 4.42
CA VAL A 23 -2.18 3.83 5.65
C VAL A 23 -3.66 4.14 5.46
N VAL A 24 -4.02 4.79 4.36
CA VAL A 24 -5.41 5.12 4.03
C VAL A 24 -6.24 3.86 3.80
N ALA A 25 -5.73 2.87 3.06
CA ALA A 25 -6.41 1.61 2.82
C ALA A 25 -6.64 0.82 4.13
N GLY A 26 -5.64 0.79 5.01
CA GLY A 26 -5.73 0.15 6.32
C GLY A 26 -6.73 0.83 7.25
N ALA A 27 -6.67 2.16 7.34
CA ALA A 27 -7.62 2.95 8.12
C ALA A 27 -9.07 2.76 7.63
N ALA A 28 -9.28 2.76 6.30
CA ALA A 28 -10.59 2.51 5.71
C ALA A 28 -11.11 1.12 6.07
N ALA A 29 -10.29 0.08 5.88
CA ALA A 29 -10.67 -1.30 6.18
C ALA A 29 -10.94 -1.54 7.67
N ALA A 30 -10.21 -0.87 8.56
CA ALA A 30 -10.39 -0.94 10.00
C ALA A 30 -11.60 -0.13 10.52
N GLY A 31 -12.17 0.75 9.69
CA GLY A 31 -13.20 1.72 10.09
C GLY A 31 -12.65 2.83 10.99
N ALA A 32 -11.43 3.29 10.71
CA ALA A 32 -10.66 4.24 11.51
C ALA A 32 -10.08 5.41 10.70
N LEU A 33 -10.74 5.77 9.58
CA LEU A 33 -10.44 7.03 8.90
C LEU A 33 -10.88 8.20 9.79
N ASP A 34 -9.91 8.96 10.30
CA ASP A 34 -10.13 10.09 11.18
C ASP A 34 -9.02 11.14 11.06
N ARG A 35 -9.03 12.14 11.94
CA ARG A 35 -8.05 13.23 11.98
C ARG A 35 -6.60 12.78 12.21
N ARG A 36 -6.37 11.55 12.67
CA ARG A 36 -5.03 10.98 12.92
C ARG A 36 -4.43 10.35 11.65
N THR A 37 -5.26 9.96 10.68
CA THR A 37 -4.81 9.31 9.45
C THR A 37 -3.70 10.08 8.72
N PRO A 38 -3.77 11.43 8.55
CA PRO A 38 -2.68 12.18 7.93
C PRO A 38 -1.35 12.10 8.70
N ALA A 39 -1.40 12.13 10.04
CA ALA A 39 -0.20 12.00 10.86
C ALA A 39 0.41 10.60 10.76
N LEU A 40 -0.42 9.54 10.72
CA LEU A 40 0.05 8.17 10.49
C LEU A 40 0.63 7.99 9.07
N ALA A 41 0.06 8.67 8.07
CA ALA A 41 0.63 8.70 6.72
C ALA A 41 1.96 9.45 6.70
N GLY A 42 2.11 10.53 7.47
CA GLY A 42 3.39 11.20 7.70
C GLY A 42 4.43 10.28 8.35
N ALA A 43 4.04 9.50 9.37
CA ALA A 43 4.91 8.50 9.98
C ALA A 43 5.37 7.43 8.97
N SER A 44 4.45 6.93 8.14
CA SER A 44 4.77 6.00 7.03
C SER A 44 5.77 6.58 6.04
N VAL A 45 5.59 7.85 5.61
CA VAL A 45 6.53 8.55 4.73
C VAL A 45 7.91 8.70 5.37
N LEU A 46 7.98 9.06 6.66
CA LEU A 46 9.25 9.15 7.40
C LEU A 46 9.98 7.80 7.46
N LEU A 47 9.26 6.72 7.75
CA LEU A 47 9.82 5.36 7.78
C LEU A 47 10.26 4.89 6.39
N TYR A 48 9.53 5.27 5.34
CA TYR A 48 9.95 5.00 3.96
C TYR A 48 11.25 5.72 3.61
N TRP A 49 11.35 7.03 3.87
CA TRP A 49 12.59 7.78 3.64
C TRP A 49 13.75 7.28 4.49
N ALA A 50 13.48 6.84 5.72
CA ALA A 50 14.48 6.19 6.56
C ALA A 50 15.05 4.92 5.89
N GLY A 51 14.17 4.05 5.38
CA GLY A 51 14.56 2.87 4.61
C GLY A 51 15.36 3.21 3.35
N MET A 52 14.97 4.26 2.62
CA MET A 52 15.72 4.67 1.44
C MET A 52 17.14 5.12 1.77
N ALA A 53 17.32 5.93 2.82
CA ALA A 53 18.65 6.33 3.29
C ALA A 53 19.45 5.15 3.86
N ALA A 54 18.81 4.23 4.60
CA ALA A 54 19.45 3.04 5.14
C ALA A 54 19.91 2.09 4.02
N ASN A 55 19.09 1.91 2.98
CA ASN A 55 19.44 1.10 1.82
C ASN A 55 20.68 1.63 1.11
N ASP A 56 20.73 2.93 0.80
CA ASP A 56 21.88 3.57 0.15
C ASP A 56 23.14 3.49 1.02
N TRP A 57 22.98 3.70 2.32
CA TRP A 57 24.10 3.52 3.25
C TRP A 57 24.61 2.08 3.24
N ALA A 58 23.71 1.07 3.24
CA ALA A 58 24.10 -0.34 3.22
C ALA A 58 24.80 -0.73 1.90
N ASP A 59 24.33 -0.19 0.76
CA ASP A 59 24.86 -0.51 -0.57
C ASP A 59 26.08 0.33 -0.98
N ARG A 60 26.49 1.32 -0.18
CA ARG A 60 27.54 2.30 -0.53
C ARG A 60 28.82 1.74 -1.17
N ARG A 61 29.25 0.53 -0.80
CA ARG A 61 30.45 -0.12 -1.37
C ARG A 61 30.17 -0.72 -2.75
N LEU A 62 29.00 -1.32 -2.93
CA LEU A 62 28.54 -1.83 -4.22
C LEU A 62 28.26 -0.67 -5.18
N ASP A 63 27.55 0.35 -4.70
CA ASP A 63 27.25 1.56 -5.47
C ASP A 63 28.52 2.30 -5.90
N ALA A 64 29.62 2.23 -5.13
CA ALA A 64 30.89 2.83 -5.55
C ALA A 64 31.49 2.20 -6.82
N VAL A 65 31.12 0.96 -7.12
CA VAL A 65 31.55 0.24 -8.33
C VAL A 65 30.50 0.37 -9.43
N GLU A 66 29.24 0.12 -9.13
CA GLU A 66 28.18 0.03 -10.15
C GLU A 66 27.59 1.40 -10.53
N ARG A 67 27.59 2.36 -9.60
CA ARG A 67 26.86 3.64 -9.68
C ARG A 67 27.59 4.78 -8.95
N PRO A 68 28.82 5.14 -9.36
CA PRO A 68 29.66 6.11 -8.65
C PRO A 68 29.03 7.51 -8.54
N GLU A 69 28.04 7.84 -9.37
CA GLU A 69 27.31 9.11 -9.35
C GLU A 69 26.38 9.30 -8.14
N ARG A 70 26.05 8.22 -7.41
CA ARG A 70 25.11 8.27 -6.29
C ARG A 70 25.60 9.16 -5.15
N PRO A 71 24.70 9.70 -4.29
CA PRO A 71 25.08 10.72 -3.30
C PRO A 71 26.19 10.30 -2.32
N ILE A 72 26.24 9.03 -1.91
CA ILE A 72 27.26 8.55 -0.96
C ILE A 72 28.61 8.29 -1.65
N PRO A 73 28.70 7.47 -2.73
CA PRO A 73 29.98 7.24 -3.41
C PRO A 73 30.61 8.48 -4.03
N SER A 74 29.80 9.40 -4.56
CA SER A 74 30.28 10.68 -5.12
C SER A 74 30.82 11.66 -4.06
N GLY A 75 30.66 11.36 -2.76
CA GLY A 75 31.11 12.21 -1.66
C GLY A 75 30.18 13.40 -1.34
N ARG A 76 29.09 13.59 -2.09
CA ARG A 76 28.10 14.65 -1.83
C ARG A 76 27.44 14.50 -0.46
N VAL A 77 27.23 13.26 -0.02
CA VAL A 77 26.71 12.92 1.32
C VAL A 77 27.67 11.93 1.99
N SER A 78 28.14 12.25 3.19
CA SER A 78 28.99 11.32 3.94
C SER A 78 28.19 10.09 4.41
N PRO A 79 28.82 8.90 4.54
CA PRO A 79 28.15 7.72 5.10
C PRO A 79 27.57 7.95 6.50
N GLY A 80 28.26 8.74 7.33
CA GLY A 80 27.79 9.11 8.67
C GLY A 80 26.51 9.96 8.64
N ALA A 81 26.44 10.93 7.72
CA ALA A 81 25.24 11.73 7.53
C ALA A 81 24.06 10.89 7.02
N ALA A 82 24.29 9.95 6.10
CA ALA A 82 23.25 9.08 5.57
C ALA A 82 22.64 8.16 6.64
N VAL A 83 23.47 7.50 7.45
CA VAL A 83 22.96 6.65 8.55
C VAL A 83 22.32 7.48 9.67
N GLY A 84 22.86 8.67 9.97
CA GLY A 84 22.27 9.60 10.91
C GLY A 84 20.89 10.08 10.46
N LEU A 85 20.72 10.40 9.17
CA LEU A 85 19.42 10.73 8.58
C LEU A 85 18.45 9.54 8.67
N ALA A 86 18.89 8.33 8.31
CA ALA A 86 18.07 7.14 8.38
C ALA A 86 17.57 6.87 9.83
N ALA A 87 18.47 6.96 10.81
CA ALA A 87 18.13 6.80 12.22
C ALA A 87 17.20 7.91 12.73
N GLY A 88 17.47 9.17 12.36
CA GLY A 88 16.65 10.32 12.74
C GLY A 88 15.23 10.26 12.17
N LEU A 89 15.10 9.91 10.88
CA LEU A 89 13.80 9.69 10.24
C LEU A 89 13.06 8.49 10.84
N THR A 90 13.77 7.41 11.19
CA THR A 90 13.18 6.27 11.90
C THR A 90 12.59 6.73 13.25
N ALA A 91 13.38 7.44 14.06
CA ALA A 91 12.95 7.94 15.36
C ALA A 91 11.77 8.92 15.23
N ALA A 92 11.81 9.83 14.26
CA ALA A 92 10.72 10.76 13.98
C ALA A 92 9.44 10.02 13.57
N GLY A 93 9.54 9.04 12.66
CA GLY A 93 8.40 8.22 12.23
C GLY A 93 7.75 7.46 13.40
N LEU A 94 8.57 6.81 14.23
CA LEU A 94 8.08 6.12 15.44
C LEU A 94 7.42 7.08 16.44
N THR A 95 8.01 8.26 16.63
CA THR A 95 7.46 9.30 17.52
C THR A 95 6.13 9.82 17.02
N VAL A 96 6.01 10.14 15.73
CA VAL A 96 4.74 10.59 15.12
C VAL A 96 3.68 9.50 15.22
N ALA A 97 4.03 8.24 14.95
CA ALA A 97 3.10 7.12 15.10
C ALA A 97 2.61 6.97 16.54
N ALA A 98 3.52 7.00 17.52
CA ALA A 98 3.19 6.90 18.94
C ALA A 98 2.35 8.09 19.43
N ALA A 99 2.66 9.32 19.01
CA ALA A 99 1.93 10.52 19.39
C ALA A 99 0.52 10.55 18.78
N ALA A 100 0.37 10.16 17.51
CA ALA A 100 -0.93 10.19 16.82
C ALA A 100 -1.83 9.01 17.18
N GLY A 101 -1.28 7.79 17.23
CA GLY A 101 -2.02 6.54 17.37
C GLY A 101 -1.76 5.76 18.68
N GLY A 102 -0.93 6.30 19.58
CA GLY A 102 -0.65 5.73 20.89
C GLY A 102 0.08 4.39 20.83
N ARG A 103 -0.08 3.59 21.90
CA ARG A 103 0.58 2.28 22.05
C ARG A 103 0.28 1.30 20.90
N ARG A 104 -0.93 1.35 20.33
CA ARG A 104 -1.33 0.46 19.22
C ARG A 104 -0.57 0.78 17.93
N ALA A 105 -0.43 2.05 17.60
CA ALA A 105 0.38 2.45 16.44
C ALA A 105 1.86 2.15 16.67
N ALA A 106 2.39 2.43 17.86
CA ALA A 106 3.77 2.08 18.21
C ALA A 106 4.05 0.57 18.09
N ALA A 107 3.11 -0.28 18.53
CA ALA A 107 3.23 -1.74 18.44
C ALA A 107 3.27 -2.28 16.99
N VAL A 108 2.83 -1.50 16.00
CA VAL A 108 2.96 -1.84 14.57
C VAL A 108 4.17 -1.15 13.95
N ALA A 109 4.41 0.12 14.29
CA ALA A 109 5.48 0.93 13.73
C ALA A 109 6.88 0.40 14.11
N VAL A 110 7.05 -0.15 15.32
CA VAL A 110 8.34 -0.73 15.75
C VAL A 110 8.70 -1.98 14.93
N PRO A 111 7.81 -3.00 14.78
CA PRO A 111 8.05 -4.10 13.86
C PRO A 111 8.24 -3.65 12.41
N LEU A 112 7.51 -2.62 11.94
CA LEU A 112 7.70 -2.06 10.60
C LEU A 112 9.12 -1.50 10.42
N ALA A 113 9.58 -0.66 11.35
CA ALA A 113 10.93 -0.11 11.32
C ALA A 113 11.99 -1.24 11.37
N ALA A 114 11.78 -2.25 12.22
CA ALA A 114 12.66 -3.41 12.28
C ALA A 114 12.69 -4.21 10.97
N ALA A 115 11.55 -4.38 10.30
CA ALA A 115 11.46 -5.05 9.00
C ALA A 115 12.17 -4.25 7.90
N VAL A 116 12.05 -2.92 7.90
CA VAL A 116 12.76 -2.02 6.96
C VAL A 116 14.28 -2.19 7.11
N TRP A 117 14.81 -2.01 8.32
CA TRP A 117 16.25 -2.21 8.57
C TRP A 117 16.69 -3.67 8.32
N GLY A 118 15.86 -4.64 8.68
CA GLY A 118 16.11 -6.06 8.42
C GLY A 118 16.19 -6.38 6.93
N TYR A 119 15.37 -5.73 6.10
CA TYR A 119 15.44 -5.84 4.65
C TYR A 119 16.77 -5.27 4.14
N ASP A 120 17.08 -4.02 4.49
CA ASP A 120 18.22 -3.29 3.94
C ASP A 120 19.57 -3.91 4.32
N LEU A 121 19.68 -4.42 5.56
CA LEU A 121 20.94 -4.95 6.08
C LEU A 121 21.14 -6.43 5.83
N ARG A 122 20.07 -7.22 5.66
CA ARG A 122 20.17 -8.70 5.66
C ARG A 122 19.36 -9.39 4.59
N ALA A 123 18.11 -8.97 4.34
CA ALA A 123 17.21 -9.80 3.55
C ALA A 123 17.28 -9.55 2.05
N LYS A 124 17.56 -8.32 1.60
CA LYS A 124 17.38 -7.90 0.18
C LYS A 124 18.14 -8.75 -0.84
N ASN A 125 19.31 -9.26 -0.47
CA ASN A 125 20.16 -10.10 -1.33
C ASN A 125 19.96 -11.61 -1.10
N THR A 126 18.97 -12.01 -0.29
CA THR A 126 18.70 -13.41 0.08
C THR A 126 17.37 -13.87 -0.50
N ALA A 127 17.07 -15.19 -0.45
CA ALA A 127 15.77 -15.72 -0.85
C ALA A 127 14.59 -15.11 -0.05
N ALA A 128 14.83 -14.62 1.17
CA ALA A 128 13.82 -14.00 2.02
C ALA A 128 13.43 -12.56 1.61
N GLY A 129 14.21 -11.91 0.72
CA GLY A 129 14.00 -10.51 0.33
C GLY A 129 12.55 -10.14 -0.04
N PRO A 130 11.89 -10.87 -0.97
CA PRO A 130 10.49 -10.62 -1.32
C PRO A 130 9.52 -10.72 -0.14
N ALA A 131 9.75 -11.67 0.78
CA ALA A 131 8.89 -11.86 1.95
C ALA A 131 9.04 -10.73 2.96
N VAL A 132 10.27 -10.26 3.22
CA VAL A 132 10.51 -9.14 4.15
C VAL A 132 9.98 -7.83 3.57
N MET A 133 10.18 -7.56 2.27
CA MET A 133 9.60 -6.38 1.61
C MET A 133 8.06 -6.40 1.63
N ALA A 134 7.45 -7.56 1.39
CA ALA A 134 6.01 -7.75 1.53
C ALA A 134 5.52 -7.51 2.98
N ALA A 135 6.28 -7.95 3.99
CA ALA A 135 5.99 -7.68 5.39
C ALA A 135 6.04 -6.18 5.71
N CYS A 136 7.03 -5.44 5.18
CA CYS A 136 7.09 -3.99 5.34
C CYS A 136 5.80 -3.32 4.84
N ARG A 137 5.36 -3.65 3.61
CA ARG A 137 4.14 -3.05 3.04
C ARG A 137 2.86 -3.51 3.75
N GLY A 138 2.78 -4.77 4.17
CA GLY A 138 1.66 -5.26 4.98
C GLY A 138 1.56 -4.56 6.34
N LEU A 139 2.68 -4.37 7.04
CA LEU A 139 2.74 -3.65 8.32
C LEU A 139 2.42 -2.16 8.15
N ASP A 140 2.80 -1.55 7.03
CA ASP A 140 2.45 -0.16 6.69
C ASP A 140 0.92 0.03 6.54
N VAL A 141 0.23 -0.93 5.92
CA VAL A 141 -1.25 -0.95 5.92
C VAL A 141 -1.79 -1.07 7.35
N LEU A 142 -1.22 -1.97 8.16
CA LEU A 142 -1.66 -2.15 9.55
C LEU A 142 -1.39 -0.92 10.44
N LEU A 143 -0.39 -0.10 10.11
CA LEU A 143 -0.12 1.15 10.82
C LEU A 143 -1.32 2.09 10.72
N GLY A 144 -1.93 2.22 9.54
CA GLY A 144 -3.17 2.99 9.35
C GLY A 144 -4.39 2.38 10.04
N ALA A 145 -4.41 1.06 10.21
CA ALA A 145 -5.48 0.35 10.89
C ALA A 145 -5.41 0.42 12.43
N SER A 146 -4.33 0.96 13.00
CA SER A 146 -4.05 0.97 14.46
C SER A 146 -5.11 1.68 15.31
N GLY A 147 -5.86 2.63 14.72
CA GLY A 147 -6.98 3.32 15.36
C GLY A 147 -8.30 2.52 15.41
N GLY A 148 -8.38 1.38 14.70
CA GLY A 148 -9.60 0.59 14.54
C GLY A 148 -9.43 -0.89 14.85
N ARG A 149 -10.16 -1.73 14.12
CA ARG A 149 -10.08 -3.20 14.23
C ARG A 149 -9.06 -3.76 13.25
N LEU A 150 -7.84 -4.01 13.73
CA LEU A 150 -6.74 -4.59 12.94
C LEU A 150 -7.15 -5.85 12.15
N THR A 151 -7.95 -6.73 12.75
CA THR A 151 -8.44 -7.95 12.10
C THR A 151 -9.24 -7.69 10.82
N ARG A 152 -9.95 -6.56 10.72
CA ARG A 152 -10.67 -6.17 9.51
C ARG A 152 -9.74 -5.62 8.41
N ALA A 153 -8.57 -5.13 8.78
CA ALA A 153 -7.57 -4.65 7.85
C ALA A 153 -6.63 -5.75 7.36
N LEU A 154 -6.57 -6.92 8.02
CA LEU A 154 -5.72 -8.04 7.60
C LEU A 154 -5.89 -8.42 6.11
N PRO A 155 -7.11 -8.54 5.54
CA PRO A 155 -7.24 -8.81 4.12
C PRO A 155 -6.64 -7.72 3.22
N ALA A 156 -6.72 -6.45 3.61
CA ALA A 156 -6.10 -5.35 2.86
C ALA A 156 -4.57 -5.41 2.97
N ALA A 157 -4.04 -5.63 4.18
CA ALA A 157 -2.61 -5.77 4.44
C ALA A 157 -2.01 -6.95 3.66
N LEU A 158 -2.67 -8.11 3.68
CA LEU A 158 -2.25 -9.29 2.93
C LEU A 158 -2.36 -9.08 1.41
N THR A 159 -3.37 -8.37 0.92
CA THR A 159 -3.47 -8.02 -0.52
C THR A 159 -2.32 -7.13 -0.97
N VAL A 160 -1.96 -6.10 -0.21
CA VAL A 160 -0.81 -5.24 -0.52
C VAL A 160 0.51 -6.01 -0.37
N ALA A 161 0.65 -6.84 0.66
CA ALA A 161 1.83 -7.69 0.85
C ALA A 161 2.00 -8.67 -0.32
N ALA A 162 0.92 -9.31 -0.77
CA ALA A 162 0.95 -10.23 -1.91
C ALA A 162 1.34 -9.52 -3.22
N HIS A 163 0.78 -8.33 -3.49
CA HIS A 163 1.23 -7.50 -4.61
C HIS A 163 2.73 -7.16 -4.52
N THR A 164 3.17 -6.75 -3.33
CA THR A 164 4.57 -6.39 -3.11
C THR A 164 5.47 -7.59 -3.36
N TRP A 165 5.08 -8.77 -2.88
CA TRP A 165 5.80 -10.01 -3.13
C TRP A 165 5.92 -10.31 -4.62
N THR A 166 4.83 -10.18 -5.41
CA THR A 166 4.89 -10.47 -6.85
C THR A 166 5.82 -9.52 -7.59
N VAL A 167 5.78 -8.22 -7.26
CA VAL A 167 6.67 -7.21 -7.84
C VAL A 167 8.13 -7.47 -7.44
N THR A 168 8.41 -7.71 -6.15
CA THR A 168 9.78 -7.94 -5.66
C THR A 168 10.35 -9.28 -6.13
N ALA A 169 9.53 -10.32 -6.30
CA ALA A 169 9.99 -11.58 -6.88
C ALA A 169 10.38 -11.40 -8.35
N LEU A 170 9.58 -10.66 -9.12
CA LEU A 170 9.83 -10.39 -10.53
C LEU A 170 11.04 -9.45 -10.74
N SER A 171 11.24 -8.47 -9.86
CA SER A 171 12.34 -7.49 -9.97
C SER A 171 13.73 -8.13 -9.88
N ARG A 172 13.85 -9.29 -9.24
CA ARG A 172 15.12 -10.04 -9.18
C ARG A 172 15.58 -10.59 -10.52
N ARG A 173 14.73 -10.55 -11.55
CA ARG A 173 14.99 -11.07 -12.89
C ARG A 173 15.15 -9.96 -13.94
N GLU A 174 15.31 -8.71 -13.50
CA GLU A 174 15.42 -7.53 -14.38
C GLU A 174 16.71 -7.47 -15.21
N VAL A 175 17.78 -8.10 -14.74
CA VAL A 175 19.08 -8.12 -15.43
C VAL A 175 19.18 -9.29 -16.40
N THR A 176 18.84 -10.50 -15.92
CA THR A 176 19.07 -11.75 -16.65
C THR A 176 17.86 -12.24 -17.47
N GLY A 177 16.67 -11.67 -17.26
CA GLY A 177 15.42 -12.30 -17.67
C GLY A 177 15.04 -13.47 -16.75
N THR A 178 14.00 -14.22 -17.12
CA THR A 178 13.40 -15.28 -16.29
C THR A 178 12.97 -16.49 -17.11
N ASP A 179 12.69 -17.62 -16.46
CA ASP A 179 11.85 -18.67 -17.04
C ASP A 179 10.35 -18.26 -17.01
N PRO A 180 9.47 -18.91 -17.79
CA PRO A 180 8.04 -18.60 -17.80
C PRO A 180 7.28 -18.93 -16.51
N ALA A 181 7.82 -19.77 -15.62
CA ALA A 181 7.10 -20.24 -14.43
C ALA A 181 6.90 -19.11 -13.42
N LEU A 182 7.91 -18.27 -13.20
CA LEU A 182 7.80 -17.13 -12.29
C LEU A 182 6.78 -16.07 -12.77
N PRO A 183 6.82 -15.59 -14.03
CA PRO A 183 5.78 -14.71 -14.59
C PRO A 183 4.37 -15.30 -14.52
N LEU A 184 4.19 -16.60 -14.79
CA LEU A 184 2.89 -17.27 -14.65
C LEU A 184 2.39 -17.24 -13.19
N GLY A 185 3.26 -17.59 -12.25
CA GLY A 185 2.92 -17.56 -10.82
C GLY A 185 2.60 -16.15 -10.32
N THR A 186 3.38 -15.15 -10.73
CA THR A 186 3.13 -13.76 -10.35
C THR A 186 1.88 -13.18 -11.03
N LEU A 187 1.54 -13.61 -12.25
CA LEU A 187 0.29 -13.24 -12.94
C LEU A 187 -0.94 -13.83 -12.22
N ALA A 188 -0.88 -15.11 -11.83
CA ALA A 188 -1.91 -15.73 -11.02
C ALA A 188 -2.08 -15.02 -9.67
N GLY A 189 -0.95 -14.67 -9.01
CA GLY A 189 -0.95 -13.85 -7.81
C GLY A 189 -1.61 -12.49 -8.00
N THR A 190 -1.33 -11.80 -9.12
CA THR A 190 -1.97 -10.52 -9.47
C THR A 190 -3.48 -10.66 -9.64
N ALA A 191 -3.95 -11.75 -10.26
CA ALA A 191 -5.38 -12.02 -10.39
C ALA A 191 -6.06 -12.23 -9.01
N VAL A 192 -5.42 -12.98 -8.10
CA VAL A 192 -5.91 -13.16 -6.72
C VAL A 192 -5.93 -11.83 -5.95
N VAL A 193 -4.88 -11.01 -6.08
CA VAL A 193 -4.81 -9.66 -5.50
C VAL A 193 -5.97 -8.79 -5.99
N ALA A 194 -6.21 -8.76 -7.31
CA ALA A 194 -7.28 -7.99 -7.90
C ALA A 194 -8.67 -8.47 -7.45
N ALA A 195 -8.89 -9.80 -7.40
CA ALA A 195 -10.13 -10.38 -6.92
C ALA A 195 -10.39 -10.01 -5.45
N SER A 196 -9.37 -10.12 -4.58
CA SER A 196 -9.48 -9.70 -3.18
C SER A 196 -9.87 -8.22 -3.05
N ALA A 197 -9.24 -7.34 -3.83
CA ALA A 197 -9.53 -5.90 -3.81
C ALA A 197 -10.92 -5.55 -4.36
N ALA A 198 -11.43 -6.33 -5.32
CA ALA A 198 -12.73 -6.11 -5.95
C ALA A 198 -13.92 -6.56 -5.07
N THR A 199 -13.69 -7.44 -4.09
CA THR A 199 -14.77 -7.95 -3.22
C THR A 199 -15.51 -6.81 -2.52
N VAL A 200 -16.81 -6.67 -2.77
CA VAL A 200 -17.64 -5.69 -2.06
C VAL A 200 -17.76 -6.14 -0.61
N ALA A 201 -17.28 -5.33 0.33
CA ALA A 201 -17.54 -5.57 1.74
C ALA A 201 -19.07 -5.63 1.92
N ARG A 202 -19.59 -6.79 2.33
CA ARG A 202 -21.00 -6.91 2.73
C ARG A 202 -21.19 -5.98 3.92
N VAL A 203 -21.73 -4.79 3.66
CA VAL A 203 -22.20 -3.88 4.71
C VAL A 203 -23.14 -4.71 5.56
N PRO A 204 -22.90 -4.91 6.88
CA PRO A 204 -23.88 -5.52 7.74
C PRO A 204 -25.13 -4.63 7.65
N GLY A 205 -26.13 -5.10 6.92
CA GLY A 205 -27.35 -4.34 6.69
C GLY A 205 -27.97 -3.98 8.03
N ARG A 206 -28.69 -2.85 8.05
CA ARG A 206 -29.50 -2.31 9.16
C ARG A 206 -30.42 -3.35 9.85
N ALA A 207 -30.55 -4.57 9.32
CA ALA A 207 -31.18 -5.73 9.92
C ALA A 207 -30.68 -6.06 11.35
N ALA A 208 -29.39 -5.86 11.65
CA ALA A 208 -28.87 -6.10 13.01
C ALA A 208 -29.37 -5.06 14.04
N PHE A 209 -29.68 -3.85 13.60
CA PHE A 209 -30.26 -2.79 14.45
C PHE A 209 -31.76 -3.01 14.68
N ARG A 210 -32.51 -3.44 13.65
CA ARG A 210 -33.95 -3.79 13.79
C ARG A 210 -34.18 -5.01 14.70
N ARG A 211 -33.31 -6.02 14.65
CA ARG A 211 -33.45 -7.23 15.50
C ARG A 211 -33.23 -6.96 16.99
N ARG A 212 -32.52 -5.88 17.35
CA ARG A 212 -32.34 -5.41 18.74
C ARG A 212 -33.49 -4.52 19.22
N ALA A 213 -34.14 -3.81 18.30
CA ALA A 213 -35.33 -3.02 18.58
C ALA A 213 -36.60 -3.91 18.72
N SER A 214 -36.64 -5.07 18.05
CA SER A 214 -37.77 -6.00 18.11
C SER A 214 -37.79 -6.93 19.34
N THR A 215 -36.74 -6.94 20.16
CA THR A 215 -36.65 -7.74 21.39
C THR A 215 -36.95 -6.95 22.66
N ALA A 216 -37.33 -5.67 22.55
CA ALA A 216 -37.85 -4.92 23.69
C ALA A 216 -39.29 -5.37 23.98
N PRO A 217 -39.65 -5.72 25.24
CA PRO A 217 -41.02 -6.10 25.57
C PRO A 217 -41.97 -4.92 25.33
N ALA A 218 -43.04 -5.16 24.58
CA ALA A 218 -44.03 -4.14 24.26
C ALA A 218 -44.88 -3.78 25.50
N PRO A 219 -45.16 -2.48 25.77
CA PRO A 219 -46.13 -2.12 26.79
C PRO A 219 -47.53 -2.54 26.34
N ALA A 220 -48.26 -3.20 27.23
CA ALA A 220 -49.62 -3.65 26.99
C ALA A 220 -50.56 -2.44 26.86
N GLY A 221 -51.30 -2.38 25.74
CA GLY A 221 -52.47 -1.52 25.62
C GLY A 221 -52.37 -0.47 24.50
N ARG A 222 -52.74 -0.88 23.28
CA ARG A 222 -53.60 -0.09 22.37
C ARG A 222 -53.94 -0.92 21.14
N ARG A 223 -55.21 -1.37 21.07
CA ARG A 223 -55.82 -1.84 19.82
C ARG A 223 -56.07 -0.63 18.94
N GLY A 224 -55.60 -0.64 17.69
CA GLY A 224 -56.05 0.31 16.68
C GLY A 224 -55.01 0.72 15.63
N ARG A 225 -55.09 0.04 14.48
CA ARG A 225 -54.86 0.46 13.07
C ARG A 225 -54.00 -0.58 12.33
N PRO A 226 -54.44 -1.07 11.16
CA PRO A 226 -53.55 -1.83 10.29
C PRO A 226 -52.41 -0.92 9.85
N ALA A 227 -51.18 -1.32 10.16
CA ALA A 227 -49.99 -0.67 9.66
C ALA A 227 -49.98 -0.84 8.13
N THR A 228 -50.28 0.23 7.42
CA THR A 228 -49.99 0.34 5.99
C THR A 228 -48.50 0.10 5.83
N SER A 229 -48.15 -0.99 5.14
CA SER A 229 -46.81 -1.29 4.66
C SER A 229 -46.24 -0.06 3.94
N GLY A 230 -45.27 0.61 4.57
CA GLY A 230 -44.57 1.75 3.99
C GLY A 230 -43.72 1.34 2.78
N PRO A 231 -43.43 2.26 1.86
CA PRO A 231 -42.68 1.99 0.64
C PRO A 231 -41.18 1.88 0.96
N ASP A 232 -40.71 0.73 1.44
CA ASP A 232 -39.29 0.49 1.72
C ASP A 232 -38.57 -0.31 0.61
N ASP A 233 -39.21 -0.55 -0.53
CA ASP A 233 -38.59 -1.11 -1.76
C ASP A 233 -38.31 -0.01 -2.80
N ALA A 234 -37.80 1.14 -2.37
CA ALA A 234 -37.27 2.11 -3.32
C ALA A 234 -36.05 1.49 -4.03
N PRO A 235 -36.04 1.36 -5.38
CA PRO A 235 -34.88 0.82 -6.08
C PRO A 235 -33.65 1.64 -5.71
N ALA A 236 -32.56 0.96 -5.35
CA ALA A 236 -31.30 1.63 -5.06
C ALA A 236 -31.00 2.63 -6.18
N SER A 237 -30.81 3.90 -5.83
CA SER A 237 -30.56 4.94 -6.83
C SER A 237 -29.44 4.50 -7.77
N ARG A 238 -29.53 4.84 -9.06
CA ARG A 238 -28.48 4.51 -10.06
C ARG A 238 -27.08 4.86 -9.55
N TRP A 239 -26.96 5.96 -8.80
CA TRP A 239 -25.73 6.39 -8.13
C TRP A 239 -25.20 5.41 -7.08
N ALA A 240 -26.07 4.82 -6.26
CA ALA A 240 -25.66 3.80 -5.28
C ALA A 240 -25.13 2.53 -5.97
N THR A 241 -25.76 2.12 -7.07
CA THR A 241 -25.31 0.99 -7.90
C THR A 241 -23.96 1.28 -8.54
N LEU A 242 -23.78 2.45 -9.17
CA LEU A 242 -22.51 2.86 -9.75
C LEU A 242 -21.39 2.99 -8.70
N ALA A 243 -21.70 3.55 -7.53
CA ALA A 243 -20.75 3.68 -6.43
C ALA A 243 -20.30 2.31 -5.87
N ALA A 244 -21.16 1.28 -5.93
CA ALA A 244 -20.80 -0.08 -5.52
C ALA A 244 -19.75 -0.73 -6.46
N LEU A 245 -19.66 -0.27 -7.71
CA LEU A 245 -18.71 -0.79 -8.71
C LEU A 245 -17.31 -0.17 -8.61
N VAL A 246 -17.14 0.93 -7.86
CA VAL A 246 -15.84 1.64 -7.76
C VAL A 246 -14.67 0.73 -7.36
N PRO A 247 -14.76 -0.09 -6.29
CA PRO A 247 -13.64 -0.98 -5.92
C PRO A 247 -13.28 -1.96 -7.05
N ALA A 248 -14.29 -2.54 -7.70
CA ALA A 248 -14.09 -3.48 -8.80
C ALA A 248 -13.47 -2.79 -10.03
N GLY A 249 -13.91 -1.59 -10.38
CA GLY A 249 -13.34 -0.81 -11.48
C GLY A 249 -11.88 -0.43 -11.24
N LEU A 250 -11.52 -0.01 -10.02
CA LEU A 250 -10.14 0.30 -9.65
C LEU A 250 -9.25 -0.95 -9.60
N ALA A 251 -9.78 -2.07 -9.09
CA ALA A 251 -9.07 -3.36 -9.10
C ALA A 251 -8.85 -3.87 -10.53
N ALA A 252 -9.84 -3.70 -11.41
CA ALA A 252 -9.72 -4.03 -12.83
C ALA A 252 -8.67 -3.14 -13.53
N TRP A 253 -8.64 -1.84 -13.24
CA TRP A 253 -7.60 -0.94 -13.76
C TRP A 253 -6.19 -1.39 -13.36
N TYR A 254 -6.01 -1.74 -12.08
CA TYR A 254 -4.76 -2.34 -11.58
C TYR A 254 -4.42 -3.64 -12.33
N ALA A 255 -5.37 -4.57 -12.44
CA ALA A 255 -5.17 -5.88 -13.05
C ALA A 255 -4.82 -5.80 -14.54
N VAL A 256 -5.51 -4.94 -15.29
CA VAL A 256 -5.24 -4.70 -16.71
C VAL A 256 -3.85 -4.08 -16.89
N GLY A 257 -3.48 -3.12 -16.03
CA GLY A 257 -2.17 -2.48 -16.10
C GLY A 257 -1.01 -3.44 -15.85
N TYR A 258 -1.00 -4.09 -14.68
CA TYR A 258 0.11 -4.94 -14.27
C TYR A 258 0.03 -6.34 -14.89
N GLY A 259 -1.15 -6.95 -14.92
CA GLY A 259 -1.38 -8.28 -15.49
C GLY A 259 -1.09 -8.35 -16.98
N ALA A 260 -1.45 -7.33 -17.77
CA ALA A 260 -1.08 -7.31 -19.19
C ALA A 260 0.45 -7.20 -19.38
N ALA A 261 1.16 -6.50 -18.48
CA ALA A 261 2.61 -6.44 -18.53
C ALA A 261 3.23 -7.81 -18.17
N GLN A 262 2.72 -8.48 -17.14
CA GLN A 262 3.16 -9.84 -16.78
C GLN A 262 2.86 -10.86 -17.89
N ALA A 263 1.70 -10.79 -18.54
CA ALA A 263 1.37 -11.65 -19.68
C ALA A 263 2.35 -11.49 -20.85
N ARG A 264 2.85 -10.26 -21.09
CA ARG A 264 3.92 -10.03 -22.07
C ARG A 264 5.24 -10.70 -21.66
N VAL A 265 5.55 -10.76 -20.37
CA VAL A 265 6.72 -11.50 -19.86
C VAL A 265 6.53 -13.01 -20.01
N VAL A 266 5.33 -13.53 -19.78
CA VAL A 266 5.01 -14.96 -20.02
C VAL A 266 5.25 -15.33 -21.48
N ALA A 267 4.81 -14.47 -22.40
CA ALA A 267 4.97 -14.70 -23.84
C ALA A 267 6.44 -14.57 -24.30
N GLU A 268 7.20 -13.66 -23.70
CA GLU A 268 8.63 -13.48 -23.99
C GLU A 268 9.37 -13.06 -22.71
N PRO A 269 10.08 -13.98 -22.05
CA PRO A 269 10.70 -13.75 -20.73
C PRO A 269 11.97 -12.88 -20.70
N SER A 270 12.03 -11.83 -21.53
CA SER A 270 13.22 -10.97 -21.65
C SER A 270 13.36 -9.96 -20.50
N ALA A 271 14.60 -9.63 -20.15
CA ALA A 271 14.95 -8.66 -19.11
C ALA A 271 14.24 -7.30 -19.28
N GLY A 272 14.10 -6.82 -20.52
CA GLY A 272 13.38 -5.57 -20.83
C GLY A 272 11.88 -5.64 -20.48
N ARG A 273 11.21 -6.76 -20.81
CA ARG A 273 9.80 -6.96 -20.47
C ARG A 273 9.59 -7.14 -18.97
N VAL A 274 10.53 -7.81 -18.28
CA VAL A 274 10.53 -7.91 -16.81
C VAL A 274 10.59 -6.53 -16.18
N ARG A 275 11.53 -5.66 -16.58
CA ARG A 275 11.62 -4.27 -16.10
C ARG A 275 10.34 -3.47 -16.36
N ALA A 276 9.75 -3.61 -17.55
CA ALA A 276 8.48 -2.96 -17.88
C ALA A 276 7.33 -3.45 -16.98
N ALA A 277 7.28 -4.75 -16.68
CA ALA A 277 6.27 -5.32 -15.78
C ALA A 277 6.45 -4.87 -14.33
N VAL A 278 7.68 -4.81 -13.83
CA VAL A 278 7.97 -4.29 -12.48
C VAL A 278 7.59 -2.82 -12.38
N GLY A 279 7.94 -2.01 -13.38
CA GLY A 279 7.52 -0.61 -13.47
C GLY A 279 5.98 -0.46 -13.48
N ALA A 280 5.27 -1.32 -14.20
CA ALA A 280 3.81 -1.36 -14.19
C ALA A 280 3.23 -1.76 -12.83
N GLY A 281 3.88 -2.69 -12.12
CA GLY A 281 3.51 -3.09 -10.76
C GLY A 281 3.65 -1.94 -9.76
N ILE A 282 4.84 -1.33 -9.71
CA ILE A 282 5.14 -0.18 -8.82
C ILE A 282 4.16 0.97 -9.08
N THR A 283 3.95 1.33 -10.35
CA THR A 283 3.09 2.47 -10.70
C THR A 283 1.59 2.16 -10.66
N GLY A 284 1.22 0.88 -10.63
CA GLY A 284 -0.16 0.41 -10.48
C GLY A 284 -0.65 0.35 -9.03
N LEU A 285 0.26 0.33 -8.05
CA LEU A 285 -0.05 0.20 -6.63
C LEU A 285 -1.08 1.23 -6.11
N PRO A 286 -1.05 2.53 -6.50
CA PRO A 286 -2.08 3.47 -6.06
C PRO A 286 -3.50 3.10 -6.52
N ALA A 287 -3.67 2.46 -7.68
CA ALA A 287 -4.98 1.97 -8.11
C ALA A 287 -5.47 0.82 -7.21
N LEU A 288 -4.58 -0.09 -6.80
CA LEU A 288 -4.89 -1.16 -5.84
C LEU A 288 -5.25 -0.60 -4.46
N GLN A 289 -4.46 0.36 -3.94
CA GLN A 289 -4.74 1.04 -2.68
C GLN A 289 -6.07 1.79 -2.71
N GLY A 290 -6.38 2.44 -3.85
CA GLY A 290 -7.66 3.10 -4.08
C GLY A 290 -8.83 2.12 -4.06
N ALA A 291 -8.68 0.95 -4.70
CA ALA A 291 -9.68 -0.13 -4.66
C ALA A 291 -9.95 -0.60 -3.22
N LEU A 292 -8.88 -0.85 -2.45
CA LEU A 292 -8.98 -1.28 -1.05
C LEU A 292 -9.61 -0.22 -0.14
N THR A 293 -9.28 1.06 -0.38
CA THR A 293 -9.87 2.21 0.34
C THR A 293 -11.37 2.34 0.03
N ALA A 294 -11.74 2.24 -1.25
CA ALA A 294 -13.13 2.26 -1.67
C ALA A 294 -13.92 1.06 -1.13
N ARG A 295 -13.30 -0.13 -1.07
CA ARG A 295 -13.85 -1.33 -0.44
C ARG A 295 -14.14 -1.13 1.05
N GLY A 296 -13.29 -0.37 1.75
CA GLY A 296 -13.51 0.03 3.15
C GLY A 296 -14.65 1.06 3.36
N GLY A 297 -15.29 1.54 2.28
CA GLY A 297 -16.41 2.47 2.32
C GLY A 297 -16.07 3.91 1.94
N ALA A 298 -14.78 4.25 1.80
CA ALA A 298 -14.32 5.61 1.49
C ALA A 298 -14.06 5.81 -0.02
N ARG A 299 -15.13 5.70 -0.83
CA ARG A 299 -15.03 5.64 -2.30
C ARG A 299 -14.36 6.84 -2.96
N LEU A 300 -14.74 8.06 -2.57
CA LEU A 300 -14.14 9.29 -3.12
C LEU A 300 -12.64 9.39 -2.78
N LEU A 301 -12.27 9.04 -1.55
CA LEU A 301 -10.89 8.97 -1.13
C LEU A 301 -10.13 7.87 -1.90
N GLY A 302 -10.77 6.72 -2.16
CA GLY A 302 -10.21 5.66 -2.99
C GLY A 302 -9.92 6.11 -4.42
N LEU A 303 -10.83 6.88 -5.05
CA LEU A 303 -10.58 7.50 -6.35
C LEU A 303 -9.42 8.50 -6.29
N ALA A 304 -9.35 9.32 -5.25
CA ALA A 304 -8.27 10.28 -5.05
C ALA A 304 -6.90 9.60 -4.88
N VAL A 305 -6.82 8.51 -4.11
CA VAL A 305 -5.61 7.69 -3.96
C VAL A 305 -5.23 7.07 -5.31
N ALA A 306 -6.19 6.50 -6.06
CA ALA A 306 -5.93 5.91 -7.37
C ALA A 306 -5.43 6.93 -8.41
N ALA A 307 -5.83 8.20 -8.30
CA ALA A 307 -5.36 9.27 -9.17
C ALA A 307 -3.85 9.55 -9.04
N ALA A 308 -3.18 9.05 -7.99
CA ALA A 308 -1.72 9.11 -7.87
C ALA A 308 -0.99 8.16 -8.84
N ALA A 309 -1.63 7.10 -9.36
CA ALA A 309 -1.01 6.16 -10.30
C ALA A 309 -0.47 6.82 -11.60
N PRO A 310 -1.24 7.66 -12.33
CA PRO A 310 -0.71 8.38 -13.49
C PRO A 310 0.39 9.40 -13.13
N LEU A 311 0.33 10.01 -11.94
CA LEU A 311 1.37 10.93 -11.46
C LEU A 311 2.69 10.19 -11.21
N GLY A 312 2.63 9.03 -10.55
CA GLY A 312 3.79 8.15 -10.35
C GLY A 312 4.43 7.74 -11.68
N ARG A 313 3.62 7.39 -12.69
CA ARG A 313 4.13 7.10 -14.06
C ARG A 313 4.84 8.27 -14.70
N ARG A 314 4.34 9.50 -14.53
CA ARG A 314 4.97 10.70 -15.10
C ARG A 314 6.28 11.04 -14.40
N LEU A 315 6.34 10.86 -13.08
CA LEU A 315 7.55 11.11 -12.30
C LEU A 315 8.63 10.05 -12.57
N ALA A 316 8.27 8.78 -12.66
CA ALA A 316 9.21 7.70 -12.99
C ALA A 316 9.94 7.95 -14.33
N ARG A 317 9.22 8.42 -15.36
CA ARG A 317 9.81 8.77 -16.67
C ARG A 317 10.80 9.95 -16.62
N LYS A 318 10.69 10.83 -15.62
CA LYS A 318 11.57 11.98 -15.46
C LYS A 318 12.85 11.65 -14.68
N VAL A 319 12.82 10.61 -13.84
CA VAL A 319 13.91 10.25 -12.93
C VAL A 319 14.76 9.10 -13.49
N SER A 320 14.25 8.31 -14.45
CA SER A 320 15.04 7.29 -15.15
C SER A 320 14.69 7.26 -16.65
N PRO A 321 15.45 7.98 -17.51
CA PRO A 321 15.38 7.83 -18.96
C PRO A 321 16.22 6.61 -19.36
N THR A 322 15.67 5.41 -19.13
CA THR A 322 16.24 4.14 -19.60
C THR A 322 15.16 3.32 -20.23
#